data_AF-A0AAQ4DGA9-F1
#
_entry.id   AF-A0AAQ4DGA9-F1
#
_cell.length_a   1.000
_cell.length_b   1.000
_cell.length_c   1.000
_cell.angle_alpha   90.00
_cell.angle_beta   90.00
_cell.angle_gamma   90.00
#
_symmetry.space_group_name_H-M   'P 1'
#
loop_
_entity.id
_entity.type
_entity.pdbx_description
1 polymer ?
#
loop_
_entity_poly.entity_id
_entity_poly.type
_entity_poly.pdbx_seq_one_letter_code
_entity_poly.pdbx_strand_id
1 'polypeptide(L)'
;MLKTLPNGTRHLRRLRRKHTFYLIDVALSSSFFSALQYSFTISYRKEGARQYELKAETEAECNNWVHAIDTASFSKMLLQKEELEQKHLHLVQIVESEKTAKWQYTQQCEELTVEIKKLRAELCALKKEWRLTPHRSEDEDSEEIKKIKKVQSFFRGWLCRRRWKQIVAEYISSPHAENMRKRNSLVFRMVEAEEEYVEQLQLLVSCFLRPFKMAASSQKPPCTHDEVNSIFLNSETLMFLHQIFLKGLTARMESWPTLVLGTGKNPVYCRAFSCGA
;
A
#
# COMPACT_ATOMS: atom_id res chain seq x y z
N MET A 1 6.90 -9.55 -44.33
CA MET A 1 5.82 -8.55 -44.08
C MET A 1 6.21 -7.70 -42.88
N LEU A 2 7.04 -6.69 -43.11
CA LEU A 2 7.26 -5.60 -42.17
C LEU A 2 6.28 -4.48 -42.54
N LYS A 3 5.44 -4.06 -41.60
CA LYS A 3 4.75 -2.77 -41.69
C LYS A 3 5.30 -1.85 -40.62
N THR A 4 6.13 -0.96 -41.12
CA THR A 4 6.68 0.24 -40.50
C THR A 4 5.57 1.20 -40.05
N LEU A 5 5.68 1.69 -38.82
CA LEU A 5 5.03 2.92 -38.35
C LEU A 5 5.48 4.11 -39.23
N PRO A 6 4.60 5.10 -39.46
CA PRO A 6 5.03 6.45 -39.12
C PRO A 6 3.92 7.34 -38.53
N ASN A 7 4.38 8.47 -37.98
CA ASN A 7 3.65 9.67 -37.57
C ASN A 7 3.34 9.83 -36.07
N GLY A 8 4.41 9.78 -35.29
CA GLY A 8 4.56 10.68 -34.15
C GLY A 8 5.05 12.06 -34.61
N THR A 9 4.90 13.04 -33.72
CA THR A 9 5.54 14.37 -33.70
C THR A 9 5.20 15.34 -34.84
N ARG A 10 4.10 16.08 -34.64
CA ARG A 10 4.03 17.55 -34.73
C ARG A 10 2.59 17.99 -34.52
N HIS A 11 2.23 18.49 -33.34
CA HIS A 11 1.23 19.55 -33.09
C HIS A 11 1.02 19.73 -31.58
N LEU A 12 2.01 20.32 -30.90
CA LEU A 12 1.83 20.89 -29.54
C LEU A 12 2.97 21.89 -29.29
N ARG A 13 3.13 22.83 -30.22
CA ARG A 13 3.96 24.03 -30.03
C ARG A 13 3.20 25.23 -30.56
N ARG A 14 2.31 25.78 -29.72
CA ARG A 14 1.99 27.21 -29.58
C ARG A 14 0.66 27.34 -28.87
N LEU A 15 0.71 27.39 -27.54
CA LEU A 15 -0.22 28.23 -26.77
C LEU A 15 0.53 28.92 -25.62
N ARG A 16 1.71 29.48 -25.93
CA ARG A 16 2.26 30.59 -25.14
C ARG A 16 1.57 31.86 -25.65
N ARG A 17 0.52 32.32 -24.98
CA ARG A 17 0.19 33.76 -24.86
C ARG A 17 -1.03 33.98 -23.96
N LYS A 18 -0.78 34.76 -22.91
CA LYS A 18 -1.71 35.60 -22.15
C LYS A 18 -2.68 34.87 -21.21
N HIS A 19 -2.18 34.40 -20.08
CA HIS A 19 -3.01 34.31 -18.89
C HIS A 19 -2.81 35.57 -18.05
N THR A 20 -3.69 36.53 -18.29
CA THR A 20 -3.93 37.67 -17.41
C THR A 20 -4.26 37.12 -16.02
N PHE A 21 -3.43 37.45 -15.04
CA PHE A 21 -3.65 37.12 -13.64
C PHE A 21 -4.95 37.78 -13.19
N TYR A 22 -6.01 37.00 -12.97
CA TYR A 22 -7.18 37.45 -12.22
C TYR A 22 -6.91 37.21 -10.74
N LEU A 23 -6.17 38.14 -10.13
CA LEU A 23 -6.23 38.30 -8.67
C LEU A 23 -7.64 38.81 -8.35
N ILE A 24 -8.42 37.99 -7.63
CA ILE A 24 -9.64 38.45 -6.95
C ILE A 24 -9.15 39.16 -5.69
N ASP A 25 -9.32 40.48 -5.60
CA ASP A 25 -9.31 41.16 -4.30
C ASP A 25 -10.75 41.09 -3.78
N VAL A 26 -10.95 40.41 -2.65
CA VAL A 26 -12.19 40.49 -1.91
C VAL A 26 -12.12 41.76 -1.06
N ALA A 27 -12.65 42.86 -1.58
CA ALA A 27 -12.84 44.07 -0.77
C ALA A 27 -14.10 43.91 0.08
N LEU A 28 -13.93 43.73 1.39
CA LEU A 28 -15.02 43.70 2.38
C LEU A 28 -15.42 45.15 2.73
N SER A 29 -16.50 45.65 2.13
CA SER A 29 -17.18 46.85 2.62
C SER A 29 -18.30 46.44 3.58
N SER A 30 -18.03 46.49 4.88
CA SER A 30 -19.06 46.40 5.92
C SER A 30 -19.76 47.74 6.04
N SER A 31 -20.81 47.95 5.24
CA SER A 31 -21.74 49.07 5.42
C SER A 31 -22.98 48.57 6.17
N PHE A 32 -23.07 48.99 7.44
CA PHE A 32 -24.14 48.69 8.38
C PHE A 32 -25.43 49.40 7.96
N PHE A 33 -26.40 48.69 7.35
CA PHE A 33 -27.79 49.14 7.25
C PHE A 33 -28.76 47.98 7.39
N SER A 34 -29.87 48.29 8.04
CA SER A 34 -30.90 47.44 8.65
C SER A 34 -31.62 46.46 7.72
N ALA A 35 -31.92 45.28 8.30
CA ALA A 35 -32.96 44.32 7.93
C ALA A 35 -32.85 43.62 6.55
N LEU A 36 -32.58 42.31 6.63
CA LEU A 36 -32.56 41.26 5.60
C LEU A 36 -31.21 40.94 4.94
N GLN A 37 -30.82 39.67 5.17
CA GLN A 37 -30.04 38.80 4.29
C GLN A 37 -28.51 38.84 4.42
N TYR A 38 -27.97 37.80 5.08
CA TYR A 38 -26.55 37.46 5.09
C TYR A 38 -26.05 37.38 3.65
N SER A 39 -25.30 38.39 3.22
CA SER A 39 -24.92 38.56 1.83
C SER A 39 -23.45 38.96 1.71
N PHE A 40 -22.84 38.55 0.61
CA PHE A 40 -21.47 38.91 0.27
C PHE A 40 -21.37 39.19 -1.23
N THR A 41 -20.41 40.03 -1.59
CA THR A 41 -20.23 40.48 -2.98
C THR A 41 -18.88 40.02 -3.51
N ILE A 42 -18.89 39.39 -4.67
CA ILE A 42 -17.66 39.07 -5.41
C ILE A 42 -17.47 40.16 -6.46
N SER A 43 -16.33 40.84 -6.38
CA SER A 43 -15.90 41.82 -7.36
C SER A 43 -14.54 41.45 -7.94
N TYR A 44 -14.32 41.79 -9.20
CA TYR A 44 -13.05 41.53 -9.88
C TYR A 44 -12.28 42.84 -10.00
N ARG A 45 -10.95 42.79 -9.83
CA ARG A 45 -10.05 43.96 -9.86
C ARG A 45 -10.01 44.76 -11.17
N LYS A 46 -10.71 44.32 -12.22
CA LYS A 46 -10.70 44.98 -13.53
C LYS A 46 -11.82 46.02 -13.58
N GLU A 47 -11.47 47.27 -13.87
CA GLU A 47 -12.46 48.34 -14.08
C GLU A 47 -13.52 47.91 -15.12
N GLY A 48 -14.79 48.03 -14.75
CA GLY A 48 -15.95 47.63 -15.56
C GLY A 48 -16.37 46.15 -15.44
N ALA A 49 -15.77 45.36 -14.54
CA ALA A 49 -16.19 43.98 -14.32
C ALA A 49 -17.52 43.87 -13.54
N ARG A 50 -18.34 42.87 -13.91
CA ARG A 50 -19.61 42.57 -13.23
C ARG A 50 -19.35 42.21 -11.76
N GLN A 51 -20.13 42.81 -10.87
CA GLN A 51 -20.23 42.43 -9.47
C GLN A 51 -21.32 41.39 -9.31
N TYR A 52 -21.10 40.42 -8.43
CA TYR A 52 -22.06 39.37 -8.10
C TYR A 52 -22.41 39.47 -6.63
N GLU A 53 -23.69 39.71 -6.33
CA GLU A 53 -24.22 39.72 -4.97
C GLU A 53 -24.87 38.36 -4.68
N LEU A 54 -24.41 37.73 -3.60
CA LEU A 54 -24.81 36.39 -3.21
C LEU A 54 -25.38 36.45 -1.80
N LYS A 55 -26.41 35.64 -1.55
CA LYS A 55 -27.17 35.61 -0.29
C LYS A 55 -27.16 34.19 0.27
N ALA A 56 -26.95 34.07 1.57
CA ALA A 56 -26.98 32.83 2.32
C ALA A 56 -28.13 32.84 3.33
N GLU A 57 -28.60 31.66 3.72
CA GLU A 57 -29.72 31.51 4.66
C GLU A 57 -29.29 31.79 6.11
N THR A 58 -28.02 31.57 6.42
CA THR A 58 -27.43 31.83 7.74
C THR A 58 -26.11 32.60 7.67
N GLU A 59 -25.75 33.28 8.77
CA GLU A 59 -24.47 33.98 8.91
C GLU A 59 -23.28 33.01 8.82
N ALA A 60 -23.42 31.83 9.41
CA ALA A 60 -22.40 30.79 9.41
C ALA A 60 -22.11 30.28 7.99
N GLU A 61 -23.14 30.05 7.18
CA GLU A 61 -22.98 29.67 5.77
C GLU A 61 -22.34 30.79 4.96
N CYS A 62 -22.75 32.05 5.18
CA CYS A 62 -22.13 33.21 4.53
C CYS A 62 -20.62 33.26 4.80
N ASN A 63 -20.21 33.14 6.08
CA ASN A 63 -18.82 33.14 6.49
C ASN A 63 -18.05 31.93 5.93
N ASN A 64 -18.67 30.75 5.87
CA ASN A 64 -18.07 29.56 5.28
C ASN A 64 -17.82 29.72 3.77
N TRP A 65 -18.77 30.30 3.04
CA TRP A 65 -18.62 30.60 1.62
C TRP A 65 -17.50 31.61 1.36
N VAL A 66 -17.44 32.69 2.15
CA VAL A 66 -16.38 33.69 2.06
C VAL A 66 -15.01 33.05 2.30
N HIS A 67 -14.87 32.24 3.36
CA HIS A 67 -13.63 31.53 3.66
C HIS A 67 -13.25 30.52 2.56
N ALA A 68 -14.22 29.77 2.02
CA ALA A 68 -13.99 28.83 0.94
C ALA A 68 -13.52 29.52 -0.35
N ILE A 69 -14.09 30.68 -0.68
CA ILE A 69 -13.70 31.46 -1.86
C ILE A 69 -12.33 32.09 -1.67
N ASP A 70 -12.04 32.65 -0.49
CA ASP A 70 -10.74 33.25 -0.17
C ASP A 70 -9.59 32.23 -0.23
N THR A 71 -9.86 31.01 0.25
CA THR A 71 -8.89 29.91 0.20
C THR A 71 -8.83 29.20 -1.16
N ALA A 72 -9.83 29.38 -2.03
CA ALA A 72 -9.90 28.77 -3.35
C ALA A 72 -8.99 29.49 -4.35
N SER A 73 -7.82 28.93 -4.60
CA SER A 73 -6.89 29.41 -5.63
C SER A 73 -6.80 28.46 -6.81
N PHE A 74 -7.26 28.92 -7.99
CA PHE A 74 -7.09 28.19 -9.25
C PHE A 74 -5.61 27.94 -9.57
N SER A 75 -4.72 28.89 -9.25
CA SER A 75 -3.27 28.72 -9.43
C SER A 75 -2.71 27.59 -8.57
N LYS A 76 -3.14 27.49 -7.30
CA LYS A 76 -2.73 26.38 -6.42
C LYS A 76 -3.23 25.03 -6.94
N MET A 77 -4.48 24.96 -7.40
CA MET A 77 -5.07 23.75 -7.99
C MET A 77 -4.32 23.33 -9.26
N LEU A 78 -3.93 24.28 -10.10
CA LEU A 78 -3.18 24.01 -11.34
C LEU A 78 -1.78 23.46 -11.04
N LEU A 79 -1.07 24.03 -10.06
CA LEU A 79 0.25 23.53 -9.62
C LEU A 79 0.17 22.11 -9.06
N GLN A 80 -0.85 21.82 -8.25
CA GLN A 80 -1.07 20.46 -7.72
C GLN A 80 -1.36 19.46 -8.83
N LYS A 81 -2.14 19.87 -9.86
CA LYS A 81 -2.39 19.05 -11.04
C LYS A 81 -1.08 18.76 -11.80
N GLU A 82 -0.27 19.78 -12.07
CA GLU A 82 1.02 19.61 -12.76
C GLU A 82 1.96 18.69 -11.98
N GLU A 83 2.05 18.85 -10.65
CA GLU A 83 2.84 17.97 -9.79
C GLU A 83 2.36 16.51 -9.86
N LEU A 84 1.05 16.30 -9.85
CA LEU A 84 0.45 14.97 -9.94
C LEU A 84 0.70 14.33 -11.31
N GLU A 85 0.61 15.09 -12.39
CA GLU A 85 0.94 14.63 -13.75
C GLU A 85 2.42 14.22 -13.85
N GLN A 86 3.35 14.96 -13.24
CA GLN A 86 4.76 14.59 -13.17
C GLN A 86 4.98 13.29 -12.40
N LYS A 87 4.32 13.12 -11.24
CA LYS A 87 4.38 11.88 -10.45
C LYS A 87 3.82 10.68 -11.24
N HIS A 88 2.72 10.88 -11.95
CA HIS A 88 2.14 9.84 -12.80
C HIS A 88 3.10 9.41 -13.91
N LEU A 89 3.72 10.37 -14.60
CA LEU A 89 4.70 10.08 -15.67
C LEU A 89 5.90 9.29 -15.13
N HIS A 90 6.42 9.66 -13.95
CA HIS A 90 7.50 8.92 -13.31
C HIS A 90 7.13 7.48 -12.96
N LEU A 91 5.92 7.26 -12.42
CA LEU A 91 5.42 5.91 -12.13
C LEU A 91 5.28 5.07 -13.40
N VAL A 92 4.80 5.65 -14.50
CA VAL A 92 4.72 4.96 -15.80
C VAL A 92 6.10 4.51 -16.25
N GLN A 93 7.11 5.38 -16.15
CA GLN A 93 8.49 5.05 -16.50
C GLN A 93 9.07 3.92 -15.64
N ILE A 94 8.79 3.92 -14.33
CA ILE A 94 9.19 2.83 -13.43
C ILE A 94 8.53 1.52 -13.89
N VAL A 95 7.23 1.51 -14.12
CA VAL A 95 6.49 0.30 -14.54
C VAL A 95 7.01 -0.25 -15.87
N GLU A 96 7.34 0.62 -16.84
CA GLU A 96 7.95 0.21 -18.10
C GLU A 96 9.36 -0.37 -17.90
N SER A 97 10.17 0.22 -17.02
CA SER A 97 11.49 -0.31 -16.67
C SER A 97 11.41 -1.67 -15.96
N GLU A 98 10.43 -1.87 -15.07
CA GLU A 98 10.21 -3.16 -14.41
C GLU A 98 9.74 -4.23 -15.39
N LYS A 99 8.85 -3.88 -16.33
CA LYS A 99 8.40 -4.79 -17.39
C LYS A 99 9.56 -5.26 -18.26
N THR A 100 10.42 -4.33 -18.69
CA THR A 100 11.60 -4.65 -19.52
C THR A 100 12.62 -5.49 -18.75
N ALA A 101 12.92 -5.14 -17.50
CA ALA A 101 13.82 -5.94 -16.64
C ALA A 101 13.29 -7.35 -16.43
N LYS A 102 12.00 -7.51 -16.11
CA LYS A 102 11.35 -8.83 -15.96
C LYS A 102 11.46 -9.66 -17.24
N TRP A 103 11.20 -9.04 -18.39
CA TRP A 103 11.30 -9.73 -19.68
C TRP A 103 12.73 -10.22 -19.96
N GLN A 104 13.75 -9.37 -19.70
CA GLN A 104 15.16 -9.75 -19.84
C GLN A 104 15.55 -10.92 -18.93
N TYR A 105 15.12 -10.92 -17.66
CA TYR A 105 15.40 -12.02 -16.75
C TYR A 105 14.76 -13.34 -17.19
N THR A 106 13.52 -13.28 -17.71
CA THR A 106 12.85 -14.47 -18.27
C THR A 106 13.64 -15.01 -19.46
N GLN A 107 14.06 -14.15 -20.37
CA GLN A 107 14.86 -14.56 -21.54
C GLN A 107 16.20 -15.20 -21.11
N GLN A 108 16.91 -14.61 -20.16
CA GLN A 108 18.15 -15.21 -19.63
C GLN A 108 17.91 -16.59 -19.00
N CYS A 109 16.78 -16.77 -18.29
CA CYS A 109 16.43 -18.07 -17.73
C CYS A 109 16.16 -19.13 -18.81
N GLU A 110 15.50 -18.74 -19.91
CA GLU A 110 15.25 -19.61 -21.06
C GLU A 110 16.56 -20.01 -21.76
N GLU A 111 17.45 -19.05 -22.01
CA GLU A 111 18.77 -19.28 -22.61
C GLU A 111 19.61 -20.26 -21.76
N LEU A 112 19.70 -20.01 -20.45
CA LEU A 112 20.39 -20.93 -19.52
C LEU A 112 19.74 -22.32 -19.50
N THR A 113 18.42 -22.41 -19.65
CA THR A 113 17.69 -23.69 -19.71
C THR A 113 18.05 -24.46 -20.97
N VAL A 114 18.17 -23.78 -22.12
CA VAL A 114 18.61 -24.39 -23.38
C VAL A 114 20.06 -24.87 -23.27
N GLU A 115 20.95 -24.04 -22.70
CA GLU A 115 22.36 -24.42 -22.52
C GLU A 115 22.51 -25.64 -21.59
N ILE A 116 21.74 -25.71 -20.51
CA ILE A 116 21.71 -26.90 -19.63
C ILE A 116 21.28 -28.14 -20.40
N LYS A 117 20.29 -28.05 -21.31
CA LYS A 117 19.86 -29.18 -22.13
C LYS A 117 20.95 -29.61 -23.10
N LYS A 118 21.65 -28.67 -23.74
CA LYS A 118 22.75 -28.93 -24.66
C LYS A 118 23.92 -29.62 -23.96
N LEU A 119 24.40 -29.07 -22.86
CA LEU A 119 25.49 -29.66 -22.07
C LEU A 119 25.13 -31.06 -21.55
N ARG A 120 23.86 -31.30 -21.18
CA ARG A 120 23.38 -32.65 -20.82
C ARG A 120 23.45 -33.62 -22.00
N ALA A 121 23.08 -33.17 -23.20
CA ALA A 121 23.16 -34.00 -24.41
C ALA A 121 24.61 -34.32 -24.78
N GLU A 122 25.51 -33.33 -24.73
CA GLU A 122 26.95 -33.51 -24.97
C GLU A 122 27.55 -34.49 -23.96
N LEU A 123 27.24 -34.34 -22.66
CA LEU A 123 27.69 -35.29 -21.63
C LEU A 123 27.17 -36.71 -21.87
N CYS A 124 25.93 -36.87 -22.34
CA CYS A 124 25.38 -38.18 -22.70
C CYS A 124 26.08 -38.79 -23.92
N ALA A 125 26.38 -37.99 -24.94
CA ALA A 125 27.09 -38.43 -26.14
C ALA A 125 28.53 -38.85 -25.80
N LEU A 126 29.26 -38.00 -25.08
CA LEU A 126 30.64 -38.28 -24.65
C LEU A 126 30.68 -39.55 -23.79
N LYS A 127 29.76 -39.71 -22.84
CA LYS A 127 29.67 -40.94 -22.02
C LYS A 127 29.41 -42.20 -22.86
N LYS A 128 28.72 -42.09 -23.98
CA LYS A 128 28.49 -43.22 -24.91
C LYS A 128 29.76 -43.56 -25.68
N GLU A 129 30.54 -42.56 -26.07
CA GLU A 129 31.84 -42.71 -26.74
C GLU A 129 32.88 -43.39 -25.84
N TRP A 130 33.02 -42.94 -24.59
CA TRP A 130 33.91 -43.56 -23.59
C TRP A 130 33.56 -45.01 -23.23
N ARG A 131 32.33 -45.46 -23.49
CA ARG A 131 31.94 -46.88 -23.30
C ARG A 131 32.41 -47.80 -24.43
N LEU A 132 32.84 -47.26 -25.56
CA LEU A 132 33.25 -48.02 -26.75
C LEU A 132 34.78 -48.26 -26.81
N THR A 133 35.56 -47.62 -25.93
CA THR A 133 37.01 -47.84 -25.77
C THR A 133 37.31 -49.10 -24.94
N PRO A 134 38.08 -50.10 -25.44
CA PRO A 134 38.37 -51.32 -24.69
C PRO A 134 39.44 -51.15 -23.59
N HIS A 135 39.05 -51.58 -22.40
CA HIS A 135 39.82 -52.23 -21.33
C HIS A 135 40.91 -51.47 -20.55
N ARG A 136 40.53 -51.05 -19.34
CA ARG A 136 41.35 -51.09 -18.11
C ARG A 136 40.42 -51.59 -16.97
N SER A 137 40.96 -52.42 -16.08
CA SER A 137 40.31 -53.11 -14.94
C SER A 137 38.94 -52.54 -14.50
N GLU A 138 37.86 -53.17 -14.96
CA GLU A 138 36.48 -52.68 -14.83
C GLU A 138 35.98 -52.56 -13.38
N ASP A 139 36.56 -53.30 -12.43
CA ASP A 139 36.12 -53.33 -11.03
C ASP A 139 36.71 -52.19 -10.16
N GLU A 140 38.00 -51.86 -10.31
CA GLU A 140 38.62 -50.75 -9.56
C GLU A 140 38.16 -49.38 -10.09
N ASP A 141 38.11 -49.21 -11.41
CA ASP A 141 37.58 -47.98 -12.03
C ASP A 141 36.10 -47.79 -11.69
N SER A 142 35.32 -48.87 -11.57
CA SER A 142 33.91 -48.82 -11.16
C SER A 142 33.74 -48.31 -9.73
N GLU A 143 34.60 -48.71 -8.80
CA GLU A 143 34.59 -48.19 -7.43
C GLU A 143 35.02 -46.72 -7.35
N GLU A 144 36.11 -46.35 -8.01
CA GLU A 144 36.59 -44.96 -8.03
C GLU A 144 35.57 -44.03 -8.70
N ILE A 145 34.98 -44.44 -9.82
CA ILE A 145 33.91 -43.70 -10.49
C ILE A 145 32.67 -43.57 -9.60
N LYS A 146 32.32 -44.59 -8.80
CA LYS A 146 31.23 -44.50 -7.79
C LYS A 146 31.57 -43.49 -6.69
N LYS A 147 32.81 -43.51 -6.17
CA LYS A 147 33.30 -42.54 -5.16
C LYS A 147 33.25 -41.11 -5.72
N ILE A 148 33.75 -40.89 -6.94
CA ILE A 148 33.70 -39.60 -7.63
C ILE A 148 32.26 -39.13 -7.82
N LYS A 149 31.32 -39.98 -8.27
CA LYS A 149 29.90 -39.60 -8.42
C LYS A 149 29.26 -39.23 -7.08
N LYS A 150 29.61 -39.94 -5.99
CA LYS A 150 29.13 -39.64 -4.64
C LYS A 150 29.62 -38.28 -4.16
N VAL A 151 30.92 -38.00 -4.35
CA VAL A 151 31.53 -36.69 -4.07
C VAL A 151 30.90 -35.60 -4.92
N GLN A 152 30.75 -35.79 -6.23
CA GLN A 152 30.10 -34.83 -7.13
C GLN A 152 28.64 -34.56 -6.76
N SER A 153 27.88 -35.59 -6.37
CA SER A 153 26.49 -35.44 -5.89
C SER A 153 26.44 -34.63 -4.59
N PHE A 154 27.36 -34.92 -3.66
CA PHE A 154 27.52 -34.14 -2.43
C PHE A 154 27.84 -32.67 -2.73
N PHE A 155 28.82 -32.39 -3.58
CA PHE A 155 29.19 -31.03 -3.98
C PHE A 155 28.05 -30.30 -4.67
N ARG A 156 27.31 -30.96 -5.57
CA ARG A 156 26.11 -30.37 -6.21
C ARG A 156 25.07 -29.96 -5.17
N GLY A 157 24.72 -30.88 -4.25
CA GLY A 157 23.77 -30.57 -3.18
C GLY A 157 24.26 -29.48 -2.23
N TRP A 158 25.55 -29.48 -1.90
CA TRP A 158 26.18 -28.47 -1.06
C TRP A 158 26.18 -27.08 -1.71
N LEU A 159 26.58 -26.98 -2.99
CA LEU A 159 26.57 -25.73 -3.76
C LEU A 159 25.15 -25.17 -3.89
N CYS A 160 24.15 -26.02 -4.16
CA CYS A 160 22.75 -25.60 -4.18
C CYS A 160 22.30 -25.01 -2.83
N ARG A 161 22.60 -25.69 -1.72
CA ARG A 161 22.27 -25.19 -0.38
C ARG A 161 23.01 -23.90 -0.03
N ARG A 162 24.29 -23.79 -0.41
CA ARG A 162 25.10 -22.57 -0.19
C ARG A 162 24.55 -21.39 -0.99
N ARG A 163 24.23 -21.58 -2.28
CA ARG A 163 23.63 -20.55 -3.12
C ARG A 163 22.26 -20.12 -2.60
N TRP A 164 21.42 -21.07 -2.17
CA TRP A 164 20.13 -20.75 -1.54
C TRP A 164 20.31 -19.89 -0.28
N LYS A 165 21.23 -20.27 0.61
CA LYS A 165 21.54 -19.48 1.82
C LYS A 165 21.98 -18.05 1.48
N GLN A 166 22.79 -17.88 0.43
CA GLN A 166 23.21 -16.55 -0.04
C GLN A 166 22.03 -15.73 -0.55
N ILE A 167 21.19 -16.29 -1.43
CA ILE A 167 20.00 -15.62 -1.97
C ILE A 167 19.04 -15.21 -0.85
N VAL A 168 18.80 -16.10 0.13
CA VAL A 168 17.92 -15.80 1.26
C VAL A 168 18.51 -14.68 2.13
N ALA A 169 19.81 -14.69 2.41
CA ALA A 169 20.46 -13.64 3.20
C ALA A 169 20.40 -12.28 2.50
N GLU A 170 20.65 -12.25 1.19
CA GLU A 170 20.53 -11.05 0.36
C GLU A 170 19.08 -10.53 0.35
N TYR A 171 18.10 -11.42 0.22
CA TYR A 171 16.69 -11.04 0.32
C TYR A 171 16.34 -10.46 1.70
N ILE A 172 16.71 -11.13 2.80
CA ILE A 172 16.37 -10.69 4.16
C ILE A 172 16.94 -9.32 4.50
N SER A 173 18.14 -9.02 4.00
CA SER A 173 18.84 -7.74 4.16
C SER A 173 18.43 -6.69 3.11
N SER A 174 17.64 -7.06 2.10
CA SER A 174 17.21 -6.14 1.06
C SER A 174 16.28 -5.04 1.61
N PRO A 175 16.35 -3.80 1.10
CA PRO A 175 15.45 -2.73 1.46
C PRO A 175 13.97 -3.07 1.23
N HIS A 176 13.68 -3.87 0.20
CA HIS A 176 12.33 -4.33 -0.10
C HIS A 176 11.76 -5.22 1.01
N ALA A 177 12.52 -6.22 1.48
CA ALA A 177 12.08 -7.09 2.56
C ALA A 177 11.90 -6.32 3.88
N GLU A 178 12.76 -5.33 4.15
CA GLU A 178 12.61 -4.46 5.32
C GLU A 178 11.34 -3.61 5.25
N ASN A 179 11.05 -2.98 4.11
CA ASN A 179 9.82 -2.22 3.92
C ASN A 179 8.57 -3.10 4.04
N MET A 180 8.63 -4.33 3.53
CA MET A 180 7.55 -5.30 3.68
C MET A 180 7.33 -5.67 5.15
N ARG A 181 8.39 -5.88 5.93
CA ARG A 181 8.31 -6.13 7.39
C ARG A 181 7.70 -4.94 8.12
N LYS A 182 8.12 -3.70 7.82
CA LYS A 182 7.57 -2.47 8.43
C LYS A 182 6.07 -2.34 8.14
N ARG A 183 5.67 -2.52 6.88
CA ARG A 183 4.25 -2.48 6.49
C ARG A 183 3.43 -3.52 7.25
N ASN A 184 3.92 -4.76 7.30
CA ASN A 184 3.22 -5.84 7.98
C ASN A 184 3.12 -5.58 9.49
N SER A 185 4.20 -5.12 10.12
CA SER A 185 4.20 -4.75 11.55
C SER A 185 3.16 -3.67 11.87
N LEU A 186 3.01 -2.65 11.02
CA LEU A 186 1.97 -1.61 11.21
C LEU A 186 0.56 -2.19 11.13
N VAL A 187 0.30 -3.08 10.18
CA VAL A 187 -1.01 -3.72 10.03
C VAL A 187 -1.33 -4.58 11.26
N PHE A 188 -0.38 -5.40 11.73
CA PHE A 188 -0.60 -6.22 12.93
C PHE A 188 -0.89 -5.35 14.16
N ARG A 189 -0.08 -4.31 14.39
CA ARG A 189 -0.29 -3.38 15.50
C ARG A 189 -1.63 -2.67 15.44
N MET A 190 -2.11 -2.34 14.23
CA MET A 190 -3.42 -1.72 14.05
C MET A 190 -4.54 -2.67 14.46
N VAL A 191 -4.45 -3.96 14.09
CA VAL A 191 -5.46 -4.96 14.47
C VAL A 191 -5.43 -5.21 15.97
N GLU A 192 -4.24 -5.38 16.56
CA GLU A 192 -4.07 -5.55 18.01
C GLU A 192 -4.63 -4.35 18.80
N ALA A 193 -4.36 -3.13 18.34
CA ALA A 193 -4.89 -1.93 18.98
C ALA A 193 -6.42 -1.84 18.88
N GLU A 194 -7.00 -2.27 17.75
CA GLU A 194 -8.45 -2.32 17.59
C GLU A 194 -9.10 -3.39 18.49
N GLU A 195 -8.45 -4.54 18.64
CA GLU A 195 -8.86 -5.60 19.59
C GLU A 195 -8.93 -5.07 21.02
N GLU A 196 -7.84 -4.44 21.48
CA GLU A 196 -7.76 -3.85 22.83
C GLU A 196 -8.82 -2.74 23.02
N TYR A 197 -9.00 -1.88 22.02
CA TYR A 197 -9.97 -0.78 22.10
C TYR A 197 -11.41 -1.29 22.20
N VAL A 198 -11.78 -2.31 21.42
CA VAL A 198 -13.10 -2.95 21.51
C VAL A 198 -13.30 -3.62 22.87
N GLU A 199 -12.27 -4.28 23.42
CA GLU A 199 -12.34 -4.89 24.75
C GLU A 199 -12.60 -3.84 25.86
N GLN A 200 -11.90 -2.70 25.80
CA GLN A 200 -12.10 -1.59 26.72
C GLN A 200 -13.52 -1.00 26.62
N LEU A 201 -14.02 -0.79 25.39
CA LEU A 201 -15.40 -0.35 25.17
C LEU A 201 -16.42 -1.37 25.68
N GLN A 202 -16.15 -2.66 25.47
CA GLN A 202 -16.99 -3.74 25.96
C GLN A 202 -17.09 -3.71 27.49
N LEU A 203 -15.96 -3.52 28.18
CA LEU A 203 -15.90 -3.38 29.63
C LEU A 203 -16.65 -2.14 30.12
N LEU A 204 -16.46 -0.98 29.46
CA LEU A 204 -17.20 0.25 29.76
C LEU A 204 -18.72 0.01 29.68
N VAL A 205 -19.18 -0.64 28.62
CA VAL A 205 -20.61 -0.87 28.37
C VAL A 205 -21.18 -1.92 29.33
N SER A 206 -20.50 -3.05 29.49
CA SER A 206 -21.03 -4.17 30.28
C SER A 206 -20.92 -3.94 31.79
N CYS A 207 -19.84 -3.33 32.25
CA CYS A 207 -19.55 -3.20 33.67
C CYS A 207 -20.01 -1.86 34.26
N PHE A 208 -20.20 -0.82 33.44
CA PHE A 208 -20.63 0.49 33.92
C PHE A 208 -21.97 0.91 33.32
N LEU A 209 -22.05 1.11 32.00
CA LEU A 209 -23.26 1.67 31.37
C LEU A 209 -24.52 0.86 31.68
N ARG A 210 -24.49 -0.47 31.45
CA ARG A 210 -25.66 -1.32 31.67
C ARG A 210 -26.08 -1.37 33.14
N PRO A 211 -25.19 -1.60 34.12
CA PRO A 211 -25.54 -1.47 35.54
C PRO A 211 -26.14 -0.11 35.92
N PHE A 212 -25.59 1.00 35.43
CA PHE A 212 -26.13 2.34 35.70
C PHE A 212 -27.51 2.56 35.07
N LYS A 213 -27.73 2.11 33.82
CA LYS A 213 -29.07 2.12 33.20
C LYS A 213 -30.08 1.34 34.03
N MET A 214 -29.69 0.16 34.55
CA MET A 214 -30.55 -0.65 35.41
C MET A 214 -30.84 0.04 36.75
N ALA A 215 -29.84 0.67 37.37
CA ALA A 215 -30.01 1.41 38.63
C ALA A 215 -30.93 2.64 38.47
N ALA A 216 -30.85 3.33 37.33
CA ALA A 216 -31.70 4.47 36.99
C ALA A 216 -33.18 4.10 36.81
N SER A 217 -33.49 2.85 36.51
CA SER A 217 -34.87 2.34 36.42
C SER A 217 -35.46 1.85 37.75
N SER A 218 -34.72 1.99 38.88
CA SER A 218 -35.20 1.54 40.19
C SER A 218 -36.23 2.51 40.80
N GLN A 219 -36.98 2.05 41.81
CA GLN A 219 -38.01 2.89 42.48
C GLN A 219 -37.44 4.10 43.23
N LYS A 220 -36.16 4.08 43.61
CA LYS A 220 -35.42 5.20 44.21
C LYS A 220 -34.06 5.31 43.51
N PRO A 221 -34.01 5.89 42.30
CA PRO A 221 -32.81 5.82 41.50
C PRO A 221 -31.72 6.72 42.08
N PRO A 222 -30.47 6.22 42.22
CA PRO A 222 -29.34 7.04 42.67
C PRO A 222 -28.84 8.01 41.58
N CYS A 223 -29.26 7.80 40.34
CA CYS A 223 -28.94 8.60 39.16
C CYS A 223 -30.09 8.51 38.15
N THR A 224 -30.38 9.59 37.45
CA THR A 224 -31.46 9.65 36.45
C THR A 224 -31.01 9.10 35.10
N HIS A 225 -31.97 8.74 34.24
CA HIS A 225 -31.66 8.30 32.88
C HIS A 225 -30.94 9.38 32.05
N ASP A 226 -31.27 10.66 32.25
CA ASP A 226 -30.63 11.77 31.54
C ASP A 226 -29.16 11.98 31.96
N GLU A 227 -28.85 11.80 33.26
CA GLU A 227 -27.47 11.82 33.75
C GLU A 227 -26.65 10.65 33.18
N VAL A 228 -27.21 9.44 33.15
CA VAL A 228 -26.54 8.27 32.55
C VAL A 228 -26.32 8.48 31.04
N ASN A 229 -27.32 8.98 30.32
CA ASN A 229 -27.21 9.23 28.89
C ASN A 229 -26.25 10.36 28.55
N SER A 230 -26.13 11.40 29.38
CA SER A 230 -25.15 12.49 29.19
C SER A 230 -23.72 12.08 29.52
N ILE A 231 -23.51 11.18 30.49
CA ILE A 231 -22.19 10.64 30.84
C ILE A 231 -21.68 9.67 29.78
N PHE A 232 -22.50 8.68 29.40
CA PHE A 232 -22.05 7.58 28.54
C PHE A 232 -22.38 7.80 27.05
N LEU A 233 -23.23 8.76 26.71
CA LEU A 233 -23.61 9.13 25.33
C LEU A 233 -23.91 7.88 24.47
N ASN A 234 -23.39 7.86 23.24
CA ASN A 234 -23.56 6.78 22.27
C ASN A 234 -22.47 5.70 22.38
N SER A 235 -21.87 5.51 23.55
CA SER A 235 -20.78 4.53 23.76
C SER A 235 -21.16 3.09 23.40
N GLU A 236 -22.41 2.67 23.63
CA GLU A 236 -22.89 1.34 23.23
C GLU A 236 -22.97 1.18 21.71
N THR A 237 -23.39 2.23 20.99
CA THR A 237 -23.36 2.25 19.52
C THR A 237 -21.93 2.27 18.99
N LEU A 238 -21.04 3.05 19.63
CA LEU A 238 -19.63 3.11 19.27
C LEU A 238 -18.96 1.74 19.41
N MET A 239 -19.17 1.05 20.54
CA MET A 239 -18.72 -0.32 20.76
C MET A 239 -19.19 -1.26 19.65
N PHE A 240 -20.47 -1.19 19.26
CA PHE A 240 -21.01 -2.01 18.18
C PHE A 240 -20.33 -1.75 16.82
N LEU A 241 -20.09 -0.49 16.47
CA LEU A 241 -19.42 -0.12 15.23
C LEU A 241 -17.97 -0.62 15.18
N HIS A 242 -17.22 -0.42 16.27
CA HIS A 242 -15.83 -0.89 16.36
C HIS A 242 -15.76 -2.42 16.39
N GLN A 243 -16.74 -3.11 16.99
CA GLN A 243 -16.84 -4.57 16.92
C GLN A 243 -17.07 -5.08 15.48
N ILE A 244 -17.88 -4.37 14.67
CA ILE A 244 -18.04 -4.68 13.24
C ILE A 244 -16.72 -4.45 12.49
N PHE A 245 -16.05 -3.33 12.76
CA PHE A 245 -14.79 -2.99 12.12
C PHE A 245 -13.71 -4.04 12.42
N LEU A 246 -13.57 -4.42 13.69
CA LEU A 246 -12.65 -5.47 14.13
C LEU A 246 -12.94 -6.80 13.43
N LYS A 247 -14.20 -7.25 13.37
CA LYS A 247 -14.56 -8.46 12.61
C LYS A 247 -14.13 -8.38 11.15
N GLY A 248 -14.27 -7.21 10.52
CA GLY A 248 -13.79 -6.95 9.17
C GLY A 248 -12.27 -7.05 9.04
N LEU A 249 -11.52 -6.53 10.01
CA LEU A 249 -10.07 -6.64 10.07
C LEU A 249 -9.62 -8.09 10.26
N THR A 250 -10.19 -8.82 11.21
CA THR A 250 -9.86 -10.23 11.49
C THR A 250 -10.10 -11.11 10.26
N ALA A 251 -11.22 -10.95 9.56
CA ALA A 251 -11.48 -11.69 8.32
C ALA A 251 -10.42 -11.41 7.23
N ARG A 252 -9.93 -10.17 7.16
CA ARG A 252 -8.84 -9.80 6.25
C ARG A 252 -7.50 -10.42 6.67
N MET A 253 -7.30 -10.62 7.97
CA MET A 253 -6.10 -11.25 8.51
C MET A 253 -6.01 -12.75 8.21
N GLU A 254 -7.14 -13.46 8.15
CA GLU A 254 -7.18 -14.88 7.79
C GLU A 254 -6.61 -15.16 6.40
N SER A 255 -6.83 -14.24 5.46
CA SER A 255 -6.32 -14.32 4.08
C SER A 255 -5.02 -13.55 3.86
N TRP A 256 -4.34 -13.11 4.94
CA TRP A 256 -3.16 -12.26 4.80
C TRP A 256 -2.00 -13.03 4.14
N PRO A 257 -1.31 -12.43 3.14
CA PRO A 257 -0.24 -13.08 2.42
C PRO A 257 0.97 -13.31 3.33
N THR A 258 1.48 -14.54 3.34
CA THR A 258 2.60 -14.91 4.20
C THR A 258 3.74 -15.48 3.38
N LEU A 259 4.90 -14.86 3.55
CA LEU A 259 6.14 -15.31 2.96
C LEU A 259 6.89 -16.12 4.01
N VAL A 260 7.04 -17.42 3.77
CA VAL A 260 7.79 -18.35 4.64
C VAL A 260 9.10 -18.69 3.96
N LEU A 261 10.21 -18.16 4.47
CA LEU A 261 11.56 -18.45 3.97
C LEU A 261 12.23 -19.56 4.80
N GLY A 262 11.80 -20.81 4.57
CA GLY A 262 12.45 -22.01 5.10
C GLY A 262 12.18 -22.35 6.58
N THR A 263 12.05 -23.64 6.86
CA THR A 263 11.82 -24.24 8.19
C THR A 263 13.15 -24.43 8.94
N GLY A 264 13.65 -23.37 9.58
CA GLY A 264 14.78 -23.45 10.52
C GLY A 264 14.47 -22.65 11.77
N LYS A 265 15.10 -22.97 12.91
CA LYS A 265 14.82 -22.54 14.31
C LYS A 265 14.59 -21.04 14.63
N ASN A 266 14.55 -20.17 13.63
CA ASN A 266 13.90 -18.87 13.67
C ASN A 266 13.26 -18.63 12.31
N PRO A 267 12.05 -19.18 12.06
CA PRO A 267 11.29 -18.78 10.89
C PRO A 267 11.03 -17.28 11.01
N VAL A 268 11.53 -16.50 10.05
CA VAL A 268 11.03 -15.13 9.85
C VAL A 268 9.62 -15.30 9.30
N TYR A 269 8.68 -15.62 10.19
CA TYR A 269 7.28 -15.61 9.87
C TYR A 269 6.87 -14.16 9.62
N CYS A 270 6.49 -13.84 8.41
CA CYS A 270 5.52 -12.76 8.18
C CYS A 270 4.09 -13.23 8.50
N ARG A 271 3.92 -14.04 9.57
CA ARG A 271 2.64 -14.58 10.11
C ARG A 271 2.80 -14.62 11.64
N ALA A 272 2.37 -13.57 12.35
CA ALA A 272 1.09 -13.55 13.08
C ALA A 272 0.98 -14.65 14.15
N PHE A 273 0.81 -14.22 15.41
CA PHE A 273 0.52 -14.98 16.62
C PHE A 273 1.63 -15.86 17.23
N SER A 274 2.32 -15.27 18.20
CA SER A 274 2.68 -15.99 19.44
C SER A 274 2.47 -15.02 20.60
N CYS A 275 1.20 -14.83 20.95
CA CYS A 275 0.80 -14.39 22.27
C CYS A 275 0.41 -15.66 23.05
N GLY A 276 1.17 -15.97 24.12
CA GLY A 276 0.79 -16.79 25.26
C GLY A 276 0.32 -18.25 25.05
N ALA A 277 1.23 -19.19 25.31
CA ALA A 277 1.08 -20.24 26.35
C ALA A 277 2.46 -20.86 26.62
#